data_AF-A0A7S2C5W4-F1
#
_entry.id   AF-A0A7S2C5W4-F1
#
_cell.length_a   1.000
_cell.length_b   1.000
_cell.length_c   1.000
_cell.angle_alpha   90.00
_cell.angle_beta   90.00
_cell.angle_gamma   90.00
#
_symmetry.space_group_name_H-M   'P 1'
#
loop_
_entity.id
_entity.type
_entity.pdbx_description
1 polymer ?
#
loop_
_entity_poly.entity_id
_entity_poly.type
_entity_poly.pdbx_seq_one_letter_code
_entity_poly.pdbx_strand_id
1 'polypeptide(L)'
;VSALSASDFRAVGLATFKLLFERNPQSEMYFKQSNERLCFIARRAIELSLEILREPQKTVDDITALGLKHIMFGIATEYFEPFVVCCMEAVETKCKDPVALEGLDWSMRIVASIMVHTIEDGSNPLLQAVLRNDVKQLRRELGKLPKGQRNGAAVGAL
;
A
#
# COMPACT_ATOMS: atom_id res chain seq x y z
N VAL A 1 12.55 17.09 2.40
CA VAL A 1 12.79 15.91 1.53
C VAL A 1 13.40 16.26 0.16
N SER A 2 13.35 17.53 -0.30
CA SER A 2 14.09 18.03 -1.48
C SER A 2 15.63 17.92 -1.40
N ALA A 3 16.16 17.43 -0.27
CA ALA A 3 17.58 17.25 -0.01
C ALA A 3 18.08 15.80 -0.17
N LEU A 4 17.19 14.82 -0.40
CA LEU A 4 17.62 13.43 -0.60
C LEU A 4 18.11 13.23 -2.04
N SER A 5 19.37 12.80 -2.19
CA SER A 5 19.91 12.40 -3.49
C SER A 5 19.32 11.06 -3.94
N ALA A 6 19.49 10.72 -5.22
CA ALA A 6 19.10 9.39 -5.74
C ALA A 6 19.82 8.24 -4.97
N SER A 7 21.06 8.46 -4.55
CA SER A 7 21.81 7.52 -3.72
C SER A 7 21.17 7.36 -2.33
N ASP A 8 20.69 8.46 -1.74
CA ASP A 8 20.02 8.41 -0.45
C ASP A 8 18.69 7.67 -0.51
N PHE A 9 17.89 7.86 -1.57
CA PHE A 9 16.65 7.09 -1.75
C PHE A 9 16.92 5.58 -1.83
N ARG A 10 18.00 5.17 -2.50
CA ARG A 10 18.39 3.76 -2.55
C ARG A 10 18.79 3.24 -1.17
N ALA A 11 19.59 4.01 -0.43
CA ALA A 11 20.00 3.64 0.93
C ALA A 11 18.80 3.52 1.88
N VAL A 12 17.89 4.50 1.83
CA VAL A 12 16.64 4.50 2.60
C VAL A 12 15.78 3.30 2.24
N GLY A 13 15.61 2.98 0.96
CA GLY A 13 14.82 1.85 0.52
C GLY A 13 15.36 0.51 1.04
N LEU A 14 16.67 0.28 0.92
CA LEU A 14 17.30 -0.93 1.46
C LEU A 14 17.15 -1.02 2.99
N ALA A 15 17.39 0.09 3.70
CA ALA A 15 17.26 0.15 5.15
C ALA A 15 15.81 -0.11 5.60
N THR A 16 14.82 0.47 4.91
CA THR A 16 13.39 0.29 5.19
C THR A 16 13.00 -1.18 5.18
N PHE A 17 13.31 -1.89 4.10
CA PHE A 17 12.93 -3.31 3.97
C PHE A 17 13.76 -4.22 4.85
N LYS A 18 15.05 -3.91 5.07
CA LYS A 18 15.86 -4.61 6.06
C LYS A 18 15.21 -4.55 7.45
N LEU A 19 14.88 -3.36 7.94
CA LEU A 19 14.23 -3.16 9.23
C LEU A 19 12.85 -3.85 9.30
N LEU A 20 12.07 -3.76 8.22
CA LEU A 20 10.77 -4.41 8.13
C LEU A 20 10.88 -5.93 8.28
N PHE A 21 11.80 -6.56 7.56
CA PHE A 21 11.98 -8.03 7.60
C PHE A 21 12.62 -8.50 8.91
N GLU A 22 13.48 -7.70 9.53
CA GLU A 22 14.02 -8.00 10.85
C GLU A 22 12.95 -7.96 11.95
N ARG A 23 12.03 -6.98 11.91
CA ARG A 23 10.98 -6.80 12.93
C ARG A 23 9.73 -7.61 12.67
N ASN A 24 9.41 -7.84 11.40
CA ASN A 24 8.23 -8.56 10.94
C ASN A 24 8.63 -9.59 9.87
N PRO A 25 9.32 -10.69 10.23
CA PRO A 25 9.87 -11.65 9.27
C PRO A 25 8.82 -12.25 8.33
N GLN A 26 7.59 -12.40 8.80
CA GLN A 26 6.47 -12.90 7.98
C GLN A 26 6.18 -11.99 6.79
N SER A 27 6.44 -10.69 6.88
CA SER A 27 6.21 -9.77 5.77
C SER A 27 7.05 -10.12 4.52
N GLU A 28 8.22 -10.75 4.68
CA GLU A 28 9.11 -11.12 3.58
C GLU A 28 8.43 -12.03 2.55
N MET A 29 7.46 -12.86 2.97
CA MET A 29 6.74 -13.77 2.07
C MET A 29 5.98 -13.04 0.94
N TYR A 30 5.63 -11.76 1.16
CA TYR A 30 4.94 -10.91 0.20
C TYR A 30 5.89 -10.25 -0.81
N PHE A 31 7.20 -10.26 -0.54
CA PHE A 31 8.21 -9.58 -1.34
C PHE A 31 9.10 -10.59 -2.07
N LYS A 32 8.80 -10.82 -3.35
CA LYS A 32 9.59 -11.71 -4.24
C LYS A 32 10.43 -10.94 -5.26
N GLN A 33 10.48 -9.62 -5.14
CA GLN A 33 11.08 -8.73 -6.12
C GLN A 33 12.55 -8.42 -5.78
N SER A 34 13.28 -7.87 -6.75
CA SER A 34 14.66 -7.46 -6.55
C SER A 34 14.77 -6.27 -5.58
N ASN A 35 15.96 -6.10 -4.99
CA ASN A 35 16.28 -4.95 -4.16
C ASN A 35 16.00 -3.60 -4.85
N GLU A 36 16.19 -3.52 -6.16
CA GLU A 36 15.89 -2.31 -6.92
C GLU A 36 14.39 -1.99 -6.91
N ARG A 37 13.55 -3.03 -7.04
CA ARG A 37 12.11 -2.87 -6.95
C ARG A 37 11.66 -2.48 -5.54
N LEU A 38 12.29 -3.03 -4.50
CA LEU A 38 12.04 -2.63 -3.12
C LEU A 38 12.40 -1.15 -2.90
N CYS A 39 13.56 -0.70 -3.39
CA CYS A 39 13.95 0.71 -3.32
C CYS A 39 12.95 1.61 -4.04
N PHE A 40 12.47 1.20 -5.21
CA PHE A 40 11.42 1.90 -5.94
C PHE A 40 10.13 2.01 -5.12
N ILE A 41 9.70 0.95 -4.44
CA ILE A 41 8.48 0.96 -3.61
C ILE A 41 8.62 1.97 -2.46
N ALA A 42 9.72 1.91 -1.71
CA ALA A 42 9.97 2.86 -0.61
C ALA A 42 10.02 4.31 -1.10
N ARG A 43 10.71 4.55 -2.22
CA ARG A 43 10.73 5.86 -2.86
C ARG A 43 9.34 6.33 -3.26
N ARG A 44 8.53 5.46 -3.88
CA ARG A 44 7.18 5.83 -4.31
C ARG A 44 6.27 6.16 -3.12
N ALA A 45 6.41 5.46 -2.00
CA ALA A 45 5.68 5.79 -0.77
C ALA A 45 6.04 7.20 -0.27
N ILE A 46 7.32 7.55 -0.24
CA ILE A 46 7.78 8.90 0.11
C ILE A 46 7.24 9.94 -0.88
N GLU A 47 7.31 9.67 -2.19
CA GLU A 47 6.78 10.58 -3.22
C GLU A 47 5.28 10.82 -3.06
N LEU A 48 4.48 9.77 -2.86
CA LEU A 48 3.03 9.89 -2.60
C LEU A 48 2.74 10.74 -1.34
N SER A 49 3.56 10.58 -0.31
CA SER A 49 3.45 11.36 0.94
C SER A 49 3.74 12.85 0.72
N LEU A 50 4.58 13.19 -0.26
CA LEU A 50 4.80 14.58 -0.65
C LEU A 50 3.75 15.10 -1.63
N GLU A 51 3.27 14.24 -2.53
CA GLU A 51 2.24 14.57 -3.53
C GLU A 51 0.90 14.89 -2.85
N ILE A 52 0.51 14.16 -1.81
CA ILE A 52 -0.76 14.40 -1.10
C ILE A 52 -0.82 15.78 -0.44
N LEU A 53 0.33 16.36 -0.08
CA LEU A 53 0.43 17.73 0.44
C LEU A 53 0.25 18.80 -0.66
N ARG A 54 0.42 18.43 -1.93
CA ARG A 54 0.37 19.36 -3.09
C ARG A 54 -0.94 19.22 -3.88
N GLU A 55 -1.31 17.99 -4.21
CA GLU A 55 -2.46 17.64 -5.07
C GLU A 55 -3.36 16.59 -4.39
N PRO A 56 -3.94 16.88 -3.21
CA PRO A 56 -4.57 15.88 -2.34
C PRO A 56 -5.64 15.03 -3.05
N GLN A 57 -6.54 15.66 -3.82
CA GLN A 57 -7.63 14.95 -4.49
C GLN A 57 -7.10 13.89 -5.47
N LYS A 58 -6.19 14.30 -6.35
CA LYS A 58 -5.61 13.41 -7.35
C LYS A 58 -4.78 12.31 -6.69
N THR A 59 -4.01 12.65 -5.66
CA THR A 59 -3.22 11.65 -4.94
C THR A 59 -4.12 10.64 -4.22
N VAL A 60 -5.27 11.06 -3.66
CA VAL A 60 -6.27 10.13 -3.11
C VAL A 60 -6.79 9.19 -4.18
N ASP A 61 -7.12 9.67 -5.37
CA ASP A 61 -7.59 8.83 -6.49
C ASP A 61 -6.51 7.81 -6.89
N ASP A 62 -5.26 8.24 -7.01
CA ASP A 62 -4.10 7.39 -7.33
C ASP A 62 -3.83 6.33 -6.25
N ILE A 63 -3.90 6.71 -4.96
CA ILE A 63 -3.71 5.79 -3.83
C ILE A 63 -4.88 4.80 -3.76
N THR A 64 -6.11 5.24 -3.99
CA THR A 64 -7.28 4.35 -4.02
C THR A 64 -7.13 3.31 -5.14
N ALA A 65 -6.75 3.74 -6.34
CA ALA A 65 -6.47 2.81 -7.44
C ALA A 65 -5.33 1.84 -7.10
N LEU A 66 -4.32 2.27 -6.35
CA LEU A 66 -3.24 1.42 -5.86
C LEU A 66 -3.71 0.44 -4.77
N GLY A 67 -4.58 0.88 -3.86
CA GLY A 67 -5.17 0.06 -2.79
C GLY A 67 -5.99 -1.08 -3.34
N LEU A 68 -6.81 -0.83 -4.37
CA LEU A 68 -7.56 -1.88 -5.07
C LEU A 68 -6.64 -2.94 -5.68
N LYS A 69 -5.47 -2.55 -6.21
CA LYS A 69 -4.45 -3.50 -6.69
C LYS A 69 -3.83 -4.30 -5.54
N HIS A 70 -3.71 -3.74 -4.35
CA HIS A 70 -3.17 -4.44 -3.19
C HIS A 70 -4.09 -5.55 -2.68
N ILE A 71 -5.40 -5.45 -2.92
CA ILE A 71 -6.33 -6.56 -2.69
C ILE A 71 -5.91 -7.79 -3.52
N MET A 72 -5.52 -7.57 -4.77
CA MET A 72 -5.05 -8.64 -5.67
C MET A 72 -3.72 -9.25 -5.23
N PHE A 73 -2.88 -8.47 -4.56
CA PHE A 73 -1.61 -8.96 -4.02
C PHE A 73 -1.79 -9.78 -2.74
N GLY A 74 -2.95 -9.70 -2.10
CA GLY A 74 -3.25 -10.43 -0.86
C GLY A 74 -2.38 -10.00 0.31
N ILE A 75 -1.88 -8.76 0.29
CA ILE A 75 -1.03 -8.21 1.36
C ILE A 75 -1.92 -7.92 2.58
N ALA A 76 -1.50 -8.40 3.76
CA ALA A 76 -2.22 -8.14 4.99
C ALA A 76 -2.07 -6.66 5.41
N THR A 77 -3.18 -6.02 5.78
CA THR A 77 -3.22 -4.59 6.15
C THR A 77 -2.39 -4.29 7.40
N GLU A 78 -2.16 -5.29 8.26
CA GLU A 78 -1.31 -5.20 9.46
C GLU A 78 0.14 -4.79 9.18
N TYR A 79 0.65 -4.96 7.96
CA TYR A 79 2.04 -4.61 7.61
C TYR A 79 2.22 -3.17 7.12
N PHE A 80 1.15 -2.41 6.91
CA PHE A 80 1.25 -1.03 6.42
C PHE A 80 1.86 -0.10 7.47
N GLU A 81 1.38 -0.15 8.72
CA GLU A 81 1.94 0.65 9.80
C GLU A 81 3.41 0.29 10.12
N PRO A 82 3.80 -0.99 10.26
CA PRO A 82 5.20 -1.38 10.37
C PRO A 82 6.08 -0.87 9.23
N PHE A 83 5.57 -0.87 7.99
CA PHE A 83 6.29 -0.31 6.85
C PHE A 83 6.53 1.21 7.01
N VAL A 84 5.52 1.97 7.45
CA VAL A 84 5.67 3.42 7.71
C VAL A 84 6.74 3.67 8.76
N VAL A 85 6.67 2.98 9.91
CA VAL A 85 7.65 3.12 11.00
C VAL A 85 9.08 2.83 10.52
N CYS A 86 9.27 1.71 9.81
CA CYS A 86 10.59 1.34 9.29
C CYS A 86 11.10 2.33 8.23
N CYS A 87 10.20 2.90 7.42
CA CYS A 87 10.55 3.88 6.41
C CYS A 87 10.98 5.20 7.05
N MET A 88 10.24 5.66 8.07
CA MET A 88 10.58 6.88 8.80
C MET A 88 11.92 6.76 9.52
N GLU A 89 12.18 5.64 10.19
CA GLU A 89 13.48 5.39 10.83
C GLU A 89 14.63 5.39 9.81
N ALA A 90 14.42 4.80 8.63
CA ALA A 90 15.40 4.83 7.55
C ALA A 90 15.64 6.27 7.04
N VAL A 91 14.59 7.08 6.86
CA VAL A 91 14.70 8.49 6.43
C VAL A 91 15.43 9.34 7.48
N GLU A 92 15.18 9.10 8.77
CA GLU A 92 15.85 9.81 9.87
C GLU A 92 17.37 9.65 9.85
N THR A 93 17.90 8.58 9.25
CA THR A 93 19.36 8.43 9.07
C THR A 93 19.96 9.44 8.09
N LYS A 94 19.14 10.03 7.22
CA LYS A 94 19.54 10.94 6.13
C LYS A 94 19.03 12.37 6.30
N CYS A 95 17.87 12.54 6.92
CA CYS A 95 17.25 13.84 7.18
C CYS A 95 17.13 14.04 8.69
N LYS A 96 17.59 15.19 9.19
CA LYS A 96 17.55 15.55 10.63
C LYS A 96 16.68 16.76 10.93
N ASP A 97 16.02 17.33 9.92
CA ASP A 97 15.08 18.43 10.10
C ASP A 97 13.79 17.90 10.76
N PRO A 98 13.49 18.27 12.02
CA PRO A 98 12.36 17.73 12.75
C PRO A 98 11.01 18.07 12.10
N VAL A 99 10.89 19.26 11.50
CA VAL A 99 9.64 19.70 10.85
C VAL A 99 9.39 18.88 9.58
N ALA A 100 10.44 18.63 8.80
CA ALA A 100 10.33 17.80 7.60
C ALA A 100 10.03 16.33 7.94
N LEU A 101 10.59 15.81 9.03
CA LEU A 101 10.32 14.45 9.50
C LEU A 101 8.88 14.32 10.01
N GLU A 102 8.41 15.25 10.85
CA GLU A 102 7.03 15.26 11.35
C GLU A 102 6.01 15.35 10.20
N GLY A 103 6.23 16.26 9.24
CA GLY A 103 5.35 16.39 8.08
C GLY A 103 5.34 15.15 7.18
N LEU A 104 6.50 14.49 7.02
CA LEU A 104 6.59 13.24 6.25
C LEU A 104 5.91 12.07 6.97
N ASP A 105 6.11 11.92 8.28
CA ASP A 105 5.45 10.86 9.06
C ASP A 105 3.93 11.01 9.00
N TRP A 106 3.43 12.23 9.26
CA TRP A 106 2.00 12.52 9.20
C TRP A 106 1.40 12.21 7.82
N SER A 107 2.02 12.70 6.76
CA SER A 107 1.52 12.49 5.39
C SER A 107 1.62 11.03 4.95
N MET A 108 2.69 10.30 5.33
CA MET A 108 2.84 8.89 5.00
C MET A 108 1.79 8.02 5.73
N ARG A 109 1.45 8.37 6.97
CA ARG A 109 0.34 7.73 7.71
C ARG A 109 -1.01 7.94 7.04
N ILE A 110 -1.26 9.11 6.44
CA ILE A 110 -2.48 9.34 5.64
C ILE A 110 -2.50 8.42 4.42
N VAL A 111 -1.39 8.34 3.68
CA VAL A 111 -1.27 7.43 2.52
C VAL A 111 -1.57 5.99 2.94
N ALA A 112 -0.96 5.53 4.04
CA ALA A 112 -1.20 4.20 4.59
C ALA A 112 -2.66 3.99 5.02
N SER A 113 -3.28 4.96 5.67
CA SER A 113 -4.69 4.90 6.09
C SER A 113 -5.63 4.79 4.89
N ILE A 114 -5.44 5.58 3.84
CA ILE A 114 -6.25 5.49 2.62
C ILE A 114 -6.10 4.11 1.97
N MET A 115 -4.88 3.58 1.91
CA MET A 115 -4.62 2.24 1.39
C MET A 115 -5.36 1.16 2.18
N VAL A 116 -5.25 1.19 3.51
CA VAL A 116 -5.90 0.23 4.41
C VAL A 116 -7.41 0.29 4.26
N HIS A 117 -8.02 1.48 4.33
CA HIS A 117 -9.47 1.64 4.13
C HIS A 117 -9.92 1.14 2.76
N THR A 118 -9.18 1.46 1.69
CA THR A 118 -9.50 0.98 0.34
C THR A 118 -9.47 -0.55 0.26
N ILE A 119 -8.48 -1.18 0.90
CA ILE A 119 -8.35 -2.64 0.92
C ILE A 119 -9.49 -3.26 1.72
N GLU A 120 -9.81 -2.73 2.89
CA GLU A 120 -10.85 -3.27 3.77
C GLU A 120 -12.24 -3.12 3.16
N ASP A 121 -12.58 -1.93 2.65
CA ASP A 121 -13.87 -1.65 2.03
C ASP A 121 -14.03 -2.37 0.68
N GLY A 122 -12.95 -2.49 -0.08
CA GLY A 122 -12.94 -3.19 -1.37
C GLY A 122 -12.93 -4.72 -1.24
N SER A 123 -12.45 -5.27 -0.11
CA SER A 123 -12.31 -6.71 0.11
C SER A 123 -13.63 -7.38 0.46
N ASN A 124 -14.42 -7.70 -0.57
CA ASN A 124 -15.69 -8.41 -0.39
C ASN A 124 -15.57 -9.92 -0.70
N PRO A 125 -16.50 -10.77 -0.18
CA PRO A 125 -16.48 -12.21 -0.39
C PRO A 125 -16.51 -12.65 -1.86
N LEU A 126 -17.09 -11.83 -2.75
CA LEU A 126 -17.15 -12.09 -4.18
C LEU A 126 -15.75 -11.98 -4.80
N LEU A 127 -15.04 -10.87 -4.52
CA LEU A 127 -13.68 -10.64 -4.98
C LEU A 127 -12.71 -11.70 -4.40
N GLN A 128 -12.87 -12.06 -3.13
CA GLN A 128 -12.07 -13.13 -2.52
C GLN A 128 -12.29 -14.50 -3.19
N ALA A 129 -13.52 -14.80 -3.62
CA ALA A 129 -13.80 -16.02 -4.38
C ALA A 129 -13.12 -16.01 -5.77
N VAL A 130 -13.10 -14.85 -6.45
CA VAL A 130 -12.36 -14.68 -7.72
C VAL A 130 -10.87 -14.91 -7.50
N LEU A 131 -10.28 -14.27 -6.50
CA LEU A 131 -8.84 -14.38 -6.19
C LEU A 131 -8.40 -15.81 -5.90
N ARG A 132 -9.25 -16.59 -5.23
CA ARG A 132 -8.98 -17.99 -4.89
C ARG A 132 -9.39 -18.98 -5.98
N ASN A 133 -9.92 -18.48 -7.10
CA ASN A 133 -10.48 -19.31 -8.17
C ASN A 133 -11.53 -20.31 -7.66
N ASP A 134 -12.35 -19.91 -6.67
CA ASP A 134 -13.40 -20.74 -6.10
C ASP A 134 -14.75 -20.44 -6.78
N VAL A 135 -15.03 -21.20 -7.84
CA VAL A 135 -16.26 -21.07 -8.62
C VAL A 135 -17.52 -21.35 -7.79
N LYS A 136 -17.45 -22.24 -6.79
CA LYS A 136 -18.61 -22.58 -5.95
C LYS A 136 -18.95 -21.41 -5.04
N GLN A 137 -17.95 -20.85 -4.36
CA GLN A 137 -18.11 -19.68 -3.53
C GLN A 137 -18.57 -18.49 -4.37
N LEU A 138 -17.97 -18.26 -5.54
CA LEU A 138 -18.35 -17.18 -6.45
C LEU A 138 -19.84 -17.24 -6.83
N ARG A 139 -20.34 -18.41 -7.26
CA ARG A 139 -21.75 -18.60 -7.60
C ARG A 139 -22.68 -18.37 -6.41
N ARG A 140 -22.26 -18.81 -5.22
CA ARG A 140 -23.02 -18.60 -3.99
C ARG A 140 -23.13 -17.12 -3.65
N GLU A 141 -22.03 -16.38 -3.68
CA GLU A 141 -22.02 -14.95 -3.36
C GLU A 141 -22.78 -14.13 -4.42
N LEU A 142 -22.62 -14.42 -5.72
CA LEU A 142 -23.45 -13.82 -6.79
C LEU A 142 -24.95 -14.13 -6.62
N GLY A 143 -25.27 -15.33 -6.13
CA GLY A 143 -26.64 -15.77 -5.89
C GLY A 143 -27.38 -14.92 -4.85
N LYS A 144 -26.66 -14.28 -3.93
CA LYS A 144 -27.23 -13.37 -2.91
C LYS A 144 -27.68 -12.03 -3.48
N LEU A 145 -27.16 -11.64 -4.65
CA LEU A 145 -27.50 -10.37 -5.30
C LEU A 145 -28.78 -10.50 -6.15
N PRO A 146 -29.59 -9.44 -6.31
CA PRO A 146 -30.70 -9.39 -7.27
C PRO A 146 -30.22 -9.66 -8.70
N LYS A 147 -31.01 -10.39 -9.51
CA LYS A 147 -30.60 -10.81 -10.88
C LYS A 147 -30.05 -9.65 -11.75
N GLY A 148 -30.64 -8.46 -11.66
CA GLY A 148 -30.23 -7.28 -12.43
C GLY A 148 -28.89 -6.66 -12.00
N GLN A 149 -28.42 -6.95 -10.78
CA GLN A 149 -27.17 -6.41 -10.22
C GLN A 149 -25.99 -7.38 -10.34
N ARG A 150 -26.25 -8.65 -10.66
CA ARG A 150 -25.22 -9.71 -10.76
C ARG A 150 -24.21 -9.45 -11.86
N ASN A 151 -24.64 -8.94 -13.01
CA ASN A 151 -23.75 -8.70 -14.14
C ASN A 151 -22.75 -7.57 -13.85
N GLY A 152 -23.19 -6.49 -13.19
CA GLY A 152 -22.29 -5.40 -12.74
C GLY A 152 -21.29 -5.88 -11.70
N ALA A 153 -21.77 -6.59 -10.68
CA ALA A 153 -20.92 -7.16 -9.63
C ALA A 153 -19.90 -8.17 -10.17
N ALA A 154 -20.26 -8.97 -11.20
CA ALA A 154 -19.35 -9.95 -11.81
C ALA A 154 -18.21 -9.33 -12.62
N VAL A 155 -18.35 -8.09 -13.10
CA VAL A 155 -17.33 -7.36 -13.87
C VAL A 155 -16.58 -6.30 -13.04
N GLY A 156 -16.82 -6.25 -11.72
CA GLY A 156 -16.15 -5.30 -10.82
C GLY A 156 -16.80 -3.92 -10.74
N ALA A 157 -18.01 -3.75 -11.26
CA ALA A 157 -18.86 -2.57 -11.05
C ALA A 157 -19.81 -2.88 -9.88
N LEU A 158 -19.34 -2.66 -8.65
CA LEU A 158 -20.19 -2.57 -7.46
C LEU A 158 -20.57 -1.11 -7.22
#